data_AF-A0A1F3T161-F1
#
_entry.id   AF-A0A1F3T161-F1
#
_cell.length_a   1.000
_cell.length_b   1.000
_cell.length_c   1.000
_cell.angle_alpha   90.00
_cell.angle_beta   90.00
_cell.angle_gamma   90.00
#
_symmetry.space_group_name_H-M   'P 1'
#
loop_
_entity.id
_entity.type
_entity.pdbx_description
1 polymer ?
#
loop_
_entity_poly.entity_id
_entity_poly.type
_entity_poly.pdbx_seq_one_letter_code
_entity_poly.pdbx_strand_id
1 'polypeptide(L)'
;MSSFKDLLPSRQGWIHELARAEIHPDAERVLQLNRSFDPQQLVEESTIDFLTELKESFTESARVLNAYSEGGARFQEIKVYSVAQTPADFMVFRNQVKLVISNAAHGVIQIALAQHVRGTLAVDGQIQSKDQTLVAPGLSQSQDLLAQVGPFRDVFWTFQGEKVTPEQVSKFYFTEFARITRDQRRSRAGNQVLIDQIKALLQEKGLDL
;
A
#
# COMPACT_ATOMS: atom_id res chain seq x y z
N MET A 1 -48.58 9.33 -1.99
CA MET A 1 -47.42 8.44 -2.20
C MET A 1 -46.34 9.20 -2.95
N SER A 2 -45.39 9.81 -2.25
CA SER A 2 -44.12 10.24 -2.86
C SER A 2 -43.01 9.61 -2.05
N SER A 3 -42.28 8.73 -2.71
CA SER A 3 -41.19 7.95 -2.13
C SER A 3 -40.04 8.90 -1.81
N PHE A 4 -39.93 9.28 -0.54
CA PHE A 4 -38.67 9.67 0.08
C PHE A 4 -37.78 8.43 0.03
N LYS A 5 -37.14 8.19 -1.12
CA LYS A 5 -35.96 7.34 -1.16
C LYS A 5 -34.91 8.06 -0.34
N ASP A 6 -34.48 7.42 0.72
CA ASP A 6 -33.27 7.71 1.48
C ASP A 6 -32.15 8.11 0.50
N LEU A 7 -31.95 9.42 0.39
CA LEU A 7 -30.83 9.99 -0.31
C LEU A 7 -29.65 9.91 0.65
N LEU A 8 -28.80 8.94 0.34
CA LEU A 8 -27.47 8.76 0.91
C LEU A 8 -26.80 10.12 1.21
N PRO A 9 -26.16 10.31 2.37
CA PRO A 9 -25.59 11.60 2.81
C PRO A 9 -24.55 12.25 1.87
N SER A 10 -24.15 11.60 0.78
CA SER A 10 -22.95 11.98 0.01
C SER A 10 -23.18 12.85 -1.23
N ARG A 11 -24.38 12.89 -1.84
CA ARG A 11 -24.60 13.68 -3.08
C ARG A 11 -25.26 15.05 -2.90
N GLN A 12 -26.04 15.22 -1.84
CA GLN A 12 -26.77 16.46 -1.53
C GLN A 12 -26.38 17.05 -0.17
N GLY A 13 -25.39 16.48 0.52
CA GLY A 13 -24.95 16.98 1.83
C GLY A 13 -24.58 18.46 1.81
N TRP A 14 -23.88 18.91 0.77
CA TRP A 14 -23.45 20.30 0.62
C TRP A 14 -24.63 21.28 0.51
N ILE A 15 -25.71 20.92 -0.19
CA ILE A 15 -26.88 21.81 -0.34
C ILE A 15 -27.70 21.85 0.96
N HIS A 16 -27.71 20.77 1.75
CA HIS A 16 -28.31 20.76 3.07
C HIS A 16 -27.50 21.58 4.09
N GLU A 17 -26.17 21.53 4.01
CA GLU A 17 -25.29 22.34 4.83
C GLU A 17 -25.41 23.83 4.47
N LEU A 18 -25.44 24.16 3.17
CA LEU A 18 -25.68 25.51 2.68
C LEU A 18 -27.05 26.04 3.13
N ALA A 19 -28.12 25.24 2.96
CA ALA A 19 -29.46 25.63 3.39
C ALA A 19 -29.54 25.84 4.91
N ARG A 20 -28.80 25.05 5.70
CA ARG A 20 -28.72 25.22 7.16
C ARG A 20 -27.98 26.51 7.54
N ALA A 21 -26.90 26.83 6.82
CA ALA A 21 -26.14 28.07 7.02
C ALA A 21 -26.98 29.32 6.73
N GLU A 22 -27.80 29.31 5.67
CA GLU A 22 -28.71 30.43 5.37
C GLU A 22 -29.78 30.66 6.44
N ILE A 23 -30.28 29.59 7.08
CA ILE A 23 -31.34 29.69 8.10
C ILE A 23 -30.78 30.19 9.44
N HIS A 24 -29.50 29.90 9.74
CA HIS A 24 -28.88 30.25 11.03
C HIS A 24 -27.51 30.92 10.86
N PRO A 25 -27.48 32.18 10.37
CA PRO A 25 -26.22 32.91 10.11
C PRO A 25 -25.39 33.15 11.37
N ASP A 26 -26.04 33.30 12.53
CA ASP A 26 -25.35 33.54 13.81
C ASP A 26 -24.72 32.27 14.38
N ALA A 27 -25.28 31.09 14.09
CA ALA A 27 -24.70 29.80 14.50
C ALA A 27 -23.43 29.50 13.70
N GLU A 28 -23.37 29.93 12.44
CA GLU A 28 -22.21 29.77 11.57
C GLU A 28 -20.99 30.54 12.10
N ARG A 29 -21.22 31.75 12.63
CA ARG A 29 -20.21 32.59 13.30
C ARG A 29 -19.65 31.96 14.57
N VAL A 30 -20.50 31.27 15.34
CA VAL A 30 -20.15 30.63 16.61
C VAL A 30 -19.47 29.27 16.39
N LEU A 31 -19.88 28.53 15.36
CA LEU A 31 -19.37 27.19 15.05
C LEU A 31 -18.07 27.18 14.24
N GLN A 32 -17.57 28.34 13.80
CA GLN A 32 -16.36 28.44 12.96
C GLN A 32 -16.39 27.47 11.77
N LEU A 33 -17.54 27.30 11.10
CA LEU A 33 -17.63 26.48 9.86
C LEU A 33 -16.73 27.03 8.73
N ASN A 34 -16.20 28.26 8.90
CA ASN A 34 -15.13 28.83 8.08
C ASN A 34 -13.71 28.30 8.40
N ARG A 35 -13.53 27.40 9.37
CA ARG A 35 -12.26 26.67 9.61
C ARG A 35 -12.05 25.49 8.67
N SER A 36 -13.09 25.01 8.00
CA SER A 36 -13.07 23.97 6.94
C SER A 36 -12.33 24.40 5.65
N PHE A 37 -11.49 25.43 5.74
CA PHE A 37 -10.92 26.18 4.63
C PHE A 37 -9.40 26.08 4.59
N ASP A 38 -8.80 25.29 5.49
CA ASP A 38 -7.37 25.02 5.43
C ASP A 38 -7.09 24.01 4.30
N PRO A 39 -6.34 24.40 3.24
CA PRO A 39 -5.95 23.47 2.18
C PRO A 39 -5.17 22.28 2.71
N GLN A 40 -4.48 22.41 3.86
CA GLN A 40 -3.79 21.28 4.48
C GLN A 40 -4.77 20.24 5.02
N GLN A 41 -5.80 20.67 5.75
CA GLN A 41 -6.83 19.78 6.27
C GLN A 41 -7.58 19.06 5.14
N LEU A 42 -7.90 19.77 4.06
CA LEU A 42 -8.54 19.19 2.88
C LEU A 42 -7.69 18.07 2.26
N VAL A 43 -6.38 18.30 2.13
CA VAL A 43 -5.44 17.31 1.60
C VAL A 43 -5.31 16.13 2.56
N GLU A 44 -5.32 16.36 3.87
CA GLU A 44 -5.30 15.28 4.87
C GLU A 44 -6.53 14.39 4.80
N GLU A 45 -7.73 14.97 4.77
CA GLU A 45 -8.99 14.23 4.64
C GLU A 45 -8.99 13.40 3.35
N SER A 46 -8.61 14.01 2.22
CA SER A 46 -8.47 13.30 0.94
C SER A 46 -7.40 12.20 0.97
N THR A 47 -6.31 12.38 1.73
CA THR A 47 -5.27 11.35 1.90
C THR A 47 -5.80 10.15 2.67
N ILE A 48 -6.56 10.40 3.73
CA ILE A 48 -7.18 9.34 4.55
C ILE A 48 -8.19 8.56 3.72
N ASP A 49 -9.04 9.26 2.95
CA ASP A 49 -10.03 8.64 2.07
C ASP A 49 -9.35 7.78 0.99
N PHE A 50 -8.34 8.33 0.30
CA PHE A 50 -7.58 7.62 -0.73
C PHE A 50 -6.91 6.35 -0.18
N LEU A 51 -6.26 6.45 0.98
CA LEU A 51 -5.62 5.30 1.64
C LEU A 51 -6.63 4.24 2.09
N THR A 52 -7.80 4.66 2.55
CA THR A 52 -8.88 3.75 2.97
C THR A 52 -9.42 2.98 1.78
N GLU A 53 -9.77 3.66 0.68
CA GLU A 53 -10.21 3.01 -0.56
C GLU A 53 -9.14 2.09 -1.14
N LEU A 54 -7.87 2.51 -1.08
CA LEU A 54 -6.75 1.71 -1.54
C LEU A 54 -6.63 0.42 -0.72
N LYS A 55 -6.69 0.52 0.61
CA LYS A 55 -6.64 -0.63 1.52
C LYS A 55 -7.79 -1.61 1.28
N GLU A 56 -9.01 -1.11 1.07
CA GLU A 56 -10.17 -1.93 0.73
C GLU A 56 -9.94 -2.69 -0.59
N SER A 57 -9.46 -1.99 -1.62
CA SER A 57 -9.12 -2.58 -2.92
C SER A 57 -8.05 -3.68 -2.80
N PHE A 58 -7.04 -3.47 -1.96
CA PHE A 58 -6.00 -4.48 -1.65
C PHE A 58 -6.56 -5.67 -0.88
N THR A 59 -7.46 -5.43 0.07
CA THR A 59 -8.07 -6.48 0.89
C THR A 59 -8.96 -7.39 0.03
N GLU A 60 -9.76 -6.81 -0.87
CA GLU A 60 -10.58 -7.58 -1.80
C GLU A 60 -9.72 -8.36 -2.79
N SER A 61 -8.69 -7.72 -3.36
CA SER A 61 -7.74 -8.40 -4.27
C SER A 61 -7.03 -9.58 -3.60
N ALA A 62 -6.62 -9.41 -2.33
CA ALA A 62 -6.00 -10.48 -1.53
C ALA A 62 -6.98 -11.62 -1.27
N ARG A 63 -8.23 -11.31 -0.91
CA ARG A 63 -9.30 -12.31 -0.70
C ARG A 63 -9.53 -13.15 -1.95
N VAL A 64 -9.72 -12.51 -3.10
CA VAL A 64 -9.95 -13.20 -4.38
C VAL A 64 -8.75 -14.09 -4.73
N LEU A 65 -7.52 -13.57 -4.65
CA LEU A 65 -6.32 -14.36 -4.98
C LEU A 65 -6.10 -15.54 -4.03
N ASN A 66 -6.37 -15.36 -2.73
CA ASN A 66 -6.24 -16.42 -1.73
C ASN A 66 -7.29 -17.52 -1.96
N ALA A 67 -8.52 -17.19 -2.36
CA ALA A 67 -9.57 -18.17 -2.66
C ALA A 67 -9.15 -19.15 -3.79
N TYR A 68 -8.48 -18.65 -4.84
CA TYR A 68 -7.94 -19.51 -5.91
C TYR A 68 -6.77 -20.39 -5.46
N SER A 69 -6.18 -20.12 -4.30
CA SER A 69 -5.02 -20.86 -3.77
C SER A 69 -5.43 -22.10 -2.94
N GLU A 70 -6.70 -22.22 -2.53
CA GLU A 70 -7.21 -23.31 -1.67
C GLU A 70 -7.23 -24.69 -2.36
N GLY A 71 -7.08 -24.74 -3.70
CA GLY A 71 -7.17 -25.95 -4.53
C GLY A 71 -5.97 -26.91 -4.54
N GLY A 72 -5.07 -26.89 -3.55
CA GLY A 72 -4.09 -27.99 -3.37
C GLY A 72 -2.60 -27.62 -3.33
N ALA A 73 -2.24 -26.34 -3.23
CA ALA A 73 -0.90 -25.97 -2.80
C ALA A 73 -1.02 -25.06 -1.57
N ARG A 74 -0.30 -25.39 -0.50
CA ARG A 74 -0.14 -24.55 0.71
C ARG A 74 0.58 -23.24 0.34
N PHE A 75 -0.05 -22.40 -0.45
CA PHE A 75 0.45 -21.08 -0.77
C PHE A 75 0.38 -20.26 0.51
N GLN A 76 1.44 -19.51 0.82
CA GLN A 76 1.35 -18.51 1.87
C GLN A 76 0.38 -17.43 1.37
N GLU A 77 -0.74 -17.33 2.07
CA GLU A 77 -1.79 -16.33 1.86
C GLU A 77 -1.21 -14.92 1.91
N ILE A 78 -1.75 -14.04 1.07
CA ILE A 78 -1.49 -12.60 1.17
C ILE A 78 -2.29 -12.08 2.37
N LYS A 79 -1.61 -11.40 3.28
CA LYS A 79 -2.23 -10.79 4.47
C LYS A 79 -2.11 -9.28 4.39
N VAL A 80 -3.20 -8.58 4.66
CA VAL A 80 -3.26 -7.11 4.75
C VAL A 80 -3.41 -6.74 6.21
N TYR A 81 -2.54 -5.86 6.70
CA TYR A 81 -2.51 -5.39 8.08
C TYR A 81 -2.63 -3.88 8.14
N SER A 82 -3.46 -3.36 9.03
CA SER A 82 -3.41 -1.94 9.40
C SER A 82 -2.14 -1.66 10.20
N VAL A 83 -1.54 -0.50 10.02
CA VAL A 83 -0.49 0.00 10.91
C VAL A 83 -1.16 0.66 12.12
N ALA A 84 -0.65 0.39 13.32
CA ALA A 84 -1.20 0.98 14.55
C ALA A 84 -0.77 2.45 14.67
N GLN A 85 -1.61 3.27 15.30
CA GLN A 85 -1.34 4.69 15.58
C GLN A 85 -1.22 5.59 14.34
N THR A 86 -1.63 5.10 13.18
CA THR A 86 -1.71 5.85 11.92
C THR A 86 -3.16 5.88 11.43
N PRO A 87 -3.62 6.97 10.79
CA PRO A 87 -5.03 7.11 10.43
C PRO A 87 -5.48 6.09 9.37
N ALA A 88 -4.64 5.80 8.36
CA ALA A 88 -5.03 4.91 7.26
C ALA A 88 -3.89 4.04 6.69
N ASP A 89 -2.69 4.09 7.27
CA ASP A 89 -1.55 3.31 6.76
C ASP A 89 -1.78 1.81 6.90
N PHE A 90 -1.26 1.06 5.93
CA PHE A 90 -1.40 -0.40 5.91
C PHE A 90 -0.20 -1.07 5.23
N MET A 91 -0.03 -2.35 5.50
CA MET A 91 0.99 -3.17 4.88
C MET A 91 0.42 -4.48 4.36
N VAL A 92 1.01 -4.95 3.28
CA VAL A 92 0.68 -6.23 2.64
C VAL A 92 1.87 -7.16 2.80
N PHE A 93 1.62 -8.37 3.29
CA PHE A 93 2.67 -9.32 3.62
C PHE A 93 2.45 -10.67 2.97
N ARG A 94 3.53 -11.22 2.40
CA ARG A 94 3.59 -12.58 1.85
C ARG A 94 5.04 -13.04 1.72
N ASN A 95 5.37 -14.27 2.09
CA ASN A 95 6.70 -14.86 1.82
C ASN A 95 7.91 -14.02 2.29
N GLN A 96 7.83 -13.36 3.46
CA GLN A 96 8.88 -12.45 3.98
C GLN A 96 9.10 -11.16 3.17
N VAL A 97 8.19 -10.86 2.23
CA VAL A 97 8.11 -9.58 1.53
C VAL A 97 6.98 -8.76 2.13
N LYS A 98 7.27 -7.50 2.40
CA LYS A 98 6.33 -6.50 2.89
C LYS A 98 6.20 -5.40 1.85
N LEU A 99 4.98 -5.05 1.48
CA LEU A 99 4.67 -3.80 0.80
C LEU A 99 4.05 -2.88 1.85
N VAL A 100 4.65 -1.73 2.08
CA VAL A 100 4.19 -0.74 3.07
C VAL A 100 3.66 0.45 2.29
N ILE A 101 2.44 0.86 2.62
CA ILE A 101 1.82 2.09 2.11
C ILE A 101 1.55 2.98 3.32
N SER A 102 2.17 4.15 3.33
CA SER A 102 2.12 5.08 4.46
C SER A 102 1.96 6.52 4.02
N ASN A 103 1.25 7.30 4.82
CA ASN A 103 1.23 8.75 4.71
C ASN A 103 2.56 9.33 5.24
N ALA A 104 3.48 9.72 4.34
CA ALA A 104 4.81 10.18 4.72
C ALA A 104 4.85 11.66 5.12
N ALA A 105 4.04 12.47 4.46
CA ALA A 105 3.88 13.90 4.72
C ALA A 105 2.52 14.36 4.16
N HIS A 106 2.06 15.56 4.53
CA HIS A 106 0.81 16.11 4.00
C HIS A 106 0.80 16.07 2.46
N GLY A 107 -0.12 15.30 1.87
CA GLY A 107 -0.24 15.13 0.43
C GLY A 107 0.82 14.23 -0.21
N VAL A 108 1.53 13.41 0.57
CA VAL A 108 2.53 12.46 0.07
C VAL A 108 2.25 11.07 0.61
N ILE A 109 1.83 10.16 -0.26
CA ILE A 109 1.70 8.74 0.07
C ILE A 109 2.94 8.02 -0.45
N GLN A 110 3.65 7.39 0.45
CA GLN A 110 4.85 6.62 0.16
C GLN A 110 4.51 5.13 0.04
N ILE A 111 5.01 4.50 -1.02
CA ILE A 111 4.86 3.08 -1.30
C ILE A 111 6.24 2.46 -1.36
N ALA A 112 6.52 1.57 -0.41
CA ALA A 112 7.84 0.95 -0.27
C ALA A 112 7.73 -0.57 -0.19
N LEU A 113 8.53 -1.26 -1.01
CA LEU A 113 8.66 -2.72 -0.96
C LEU A 113 9.89 -3.10 -0.12
N ALA A 114 9.66 -3.68 1.04
CA ALA A 114 10.71 -4.19 1.92
C ALA A 114 10.82 -5.72 1.82
N GLN A 115 12.02 -6.22 1.53
CA GLN A 115 12.33 -7.64 1.52
C GLN A 115 13.29 -7.96 2.65
N HIS A 116 12.94 -8.91 3.52
CA HIS A 116 13.87 -9.37 4.53
C HIS A 116 14.83 -10.40 3.93
N VAL A 117 15.97 -9.92 3.40
CA VAL A 117 17.12 -10.78 3.12
C VAL A 117 17.81 -11.01 4.46
N ARG A 118 17.77 -12.23 4.98
CA ARG A 118 18.70 -12.63 6.06
C ARG A 118 20.09 -12.54 5.45
N GLY A 119 20.81 -11.46 5.76
CA GLY A 119 22.20 -11.33 5.39
C GLY A 119 22.99 -12.51 5.92
N THR A 120 23.67 -13.23 5.03
CA THR A 120 24.83 -14.03 5.42
C THR A 120 25.81 -13.06 6.06
N LEU A 121 26.12 -13.28 7.34
CA LEU A 121 27.16 -12.54 8.05
C LEU A 121 28.43 -12.56 7.20
N ALA A 122 28.78 -11.42 6.60
CA ALA A 122 30.12 -11.24 6.05
C ALA A 122 31.08 -11.25 7.25
N VAL A 123 32.03 -12.19 7.24
CA VAL A 123 33.12 -12.28 8.22
C VAL A 123 34.09 -11.14 7.95
N ASP A 124 33.69 -9.89 8.25
CA ASP A 124 34.62 -8.75 8.31
C ASP A 124 34.07 -7.50 9.02
N GLY A 125 33.12 -7.67 9.96
CA GLY A 125 32.81 -6.64 10.97
C GLY A 125 32.27 -5.30 10.46
N GLN A 126 32.05 -5.12 9.15
CA GLN A 126 31.41 -3.93 8.59
C GLN A 126 29.93 -4.20 8.36
N ILE A 127 29.11 -3.65 9.24
CA ILE A 127 27.66 -3.56 9.08
C ILE A 127 27.40 -2.65 7.88
N GLN A 128 27.16 -3.24 6.71
CA GLN A 128 26.59 -2.51 5.57
C GLN A 128 25.09 -2.33 5.81
N SER A 129 24.73 -1.30 6.56
CA SER A 129 23.40 -0.71 6.55
C SER A 129 23.29 0.23 5.34
N LYS A 130 23.11 -0.34 4.14
CA LYS A 130 22.54 0.34 2.98
C LYS A 130 22.23 -0.65 1.85
N ASP A 131 20.93 -0.88 1.65
CA ASP A 131 20.29 -1.11 0.36
C ASP A 131 21.06 -1.93 -0.70
N GLN A 132 21.12 -3.24 -0.51
CA GLN A 132 21.24 -4.17 -1.64
C GLN A 132 20.11 -5.19 -1.59
N THR A 133 18.95 -4.75 -2.06
CA THR A 133 17.83 -5.62 -2.39
C THR A 133 17.98 -6.07 -3.85
N LEU A 134 18.17 -7.38 -4.06
CA LEU A 134 18.21 -8.04 -5.37
C LEU A 134 16.80 -8.14 -5.98
N VAL A 135 16.09 -7.01 -6.08
CA VAL A 135 14.79 -6.88 -6.75
C VAL A 135 14.97 -6.15 -8.07
N ALA A 136 14.12 -6.49 -9.04
CA ALA A 136 14.08 -5.81 -10.33
C ALA A 136 14.12 -4.26 -10.15
N PRO A 137 14.85 -3.53 -11.01
CA PRO A 137 15.27 -2.14 -10.79
C PRO A 137 14.14 -1.08 -10.71
N GLY A 138 12.87 -1.48 -10.63
CA GLY A 138 11.72 -0.57 -10.58
C GLY A 138 11.09 -0.36 -9.20
N LEU A 139 11.11 -1.36 -8.30
CA LEU A 139 10.39 -1.32 -7.00
C LEU A 139 11.30 -1.40 -5.76
N SER A 140 12.62 -1.49 -5.96
CA SER A 140 13.59 -1.44 -4.85
C SER A 140 13.73 -0.04 -4.25
N GLN A 141 13.30 1.00 -4.98
CA GLN A 141 13.22 2.36 -4.50
C GLN A 141 11.79 2.67 -4.05
N SER A 142 11.68 3.36 -2.92
CA SER A 142 10.43 3.97 -2.47
C SER A 142 9.83 4.81 -3.59
N GLN A 143 8.53 4.68 -3.81
CA GLN A 143 7.77 5.42 -4.80
C GLN A 143 6.74 6.32 -4.11
N ASP A 144 6.63 7.56 -4.58
CA ASP A 144 5.79 8.56 -3.94
C ASP A 144 4.61 8.93 -4.85
N LEU A 145 3.41 8.96 -4.27
CA LEU A 145 2.22 9.56 -4.86
C LEU A 145 2.03 10.95 -4.27
N LEU A 146 1.76 11.92 -5.14
CA LEU A 146 1.64 13.33 -4.76
C LEU A 146 0.20 13.80 -4.95
N ALA A 147 -0.36 14.37 -3.89
CA ALA A 147 -1.62 15.09 -3.93
C ALA A 147 -1.41 16.43 -4.64
N GLN A 148 -2.31 16.75 -5.56
CA GLN A 148 -2.38 18.04 -6.21
C GLN A 148 -3.78 18.62 -6.03
N VAL A 149 -3.84 19.90 -5.67
CA VAL A 149 -5.10 20.62 -5.53
C VAL A 149 -5.42 21.25 -6.88
N GLY A 150 -6.47 20.72 -7.51
CA GLY A 150 -7.01 21.20 -8.77
C GLY A 150 -7.96 22.39 -8.62
N PRO A 151 -8.57 22.83 -9.73
CA PRO A 151 -9.62 23.84 -9.70
C PRO A 151 -10.78 23.37 -8.82
N PHE A 152 -11.50 24.31 -8.22
CA PHE A 152 -12.64 24.03 -7.33
C PHE A 152 -12.28 23.19 -6.09
N ARG A 153 -11.01 23.17 -5.69
CA ARG A 153 -10.51 22.39 -4.53
C ARG A 153 -10.65 20.88 -4.71
N ASP A 154 -10.69 20.43 -5.97
CA ASP A 154 -10.67 19.00 -6.28
C ASP A 154 -9.26 18.45 -6.05
N VAL A 155 -9.07 17.68 -4.98
CA VAL A 155 -7.79 17.04 -4.69
C VAL A 155 -7.70 15.77 -5.52
N PHE A 156 -6.67 15.69 -6.36
CA PHE A 156 -6.39 14.51 -7.16
C PHE A 156 -4.97 14.02 -6.92
N TRP A 157 -4.79 12.71 -7.09
CA TRP A 157 -3.51 12.05 -6.85
C TRP A 157 -2.76 11.86 -8.15
N THR A 158 -1.45 12.06 -8.10
CA THR A 158 -0.57 11.89 -9.25
C THR A 158 0.60 10.96 -8.96
N PHE A 159 0.95 10.17 -9.97
CA PHE A 159 2.17 9.37 -9.99
C PHE A 159 2.99 9.80 -11.21
N GLN A 160 4.21 10.28 -10.98
CA GLN A 160 5.09 10.80 -12.05
C GLN A 160 4.43 11.89 -12.92
N GLY A 161 3.52 12.68 -12.34
CA GLY A 161 2.79 13.76 -13.01
C GLY A 161 1.47 13.33 -13.67
N GLU A 162 1.16 12.05 -13.73
CA GLU A 162 -0.09 11.53 -14.29
C GLU A 162 -1.12 11.26 -13.21
N LYS A 163 -2.40 11.56 -13.48
CA LYS A 163 -3.49 11.34 -12.53
C LYS A 163 -3.74 9.85 -12.32
N VAL A 164 -3.92 9.45 -11.07
CA VAL A 164 -4.17 8.06 -10.68
C VAL A 164 -5.35 7.92 -9.73
N THR A 165 -6.06 6.81 -9.84
CA THR A 165 -7.12 6.41 -8.90
C THR A 165 -6.63 5.32 -7.94
N PRO A 166 -7.25 5.15 -6.75
CA PRO A 166 -6.90 4.06 -5.83
C PRO A 166 -6.97 2.67 -6.50
N GLU A 167 -7.95 2.45 -7.36
CA GLU A 167 -8.11 1.19 -8.09
C GLU A 167 -6.93 0.92 -9.04
N GLN A 168 -6.47 1.93 -9.79
CA GLN A 168 -5.33 1.79 -10.70
C GLN A 168 -4.04 1.50 -9.93
N VAL A 169 -3.81 2.23 -8.84
CA VAL A 169 -2.66 2.05 -7.95
C VAL A 169 -2.68 0.64 -7.36
N SER A 170 -3.80 0.21 -6.76
CA SER A 170 -3.89 -1.12 -6.17
C SER A 170 -3.64 -2.22 -7.19
N LYS A 171 -4.24 -2.14 -8.39
CA LYS A 171 -4.03 -3.12 -9.47
C LYS A 171 -2.56 -3.24 -9.86
N PHE A 172 -1.87 -2.11 -10.04
CA PHE A 172 -0.46 -2.09 -10.42
C PHE A 172 0.42 -2.71 -9.32
N TYR A 173 0.38 -2.15 -8.12
CA TYR A 173 1.26 -2.59 -7.03
C TYR A 173 0.93 -3.99 -6.51
N PHE A 174 -0.34 -4.38 -6.48
CA PHE A 174 -0.73 -5.73 -6.09
C PHE A 174 -0.24 -6.78 -7.09
N THR A 175 -0.33 -6.49 -8.40
CA THR A 175 0.18 -7.40 -9.45
C THR A 175 1.68 -7.58 -9.33
N GLU A 176 2.42 -6.50 -9.17
CA GLU A 176 3.87 -6.54 -9.00
C GLU A 176 4.27 -7.26 -7.70
N PHE A 177 3.58 -6.98 -6.59
CA PHE A 177 3.78 -7.69 -5.32
C PHE A 177 3.55 -9.20 -5.46
N ALA A 178 2.45 -9.61 -6.11
CA ALA A 178 2.13 -11.00 -6.34
C ALA A 178 3.17 -11.71 -7.24
N ARG A 179 3.72 -11.00 -8.23
CA ARG A 179 4.79 -11.49 -9.11
C ARG A 179 6.10 -11.69 -8.35
N ILE A 180 6.58 -10.65 -7.67
CA ILE A 180 7.84 -10.68 -6.92
C ILE A 180 7.82 -11.77 -5.84
N THR A 181 6.71 -11.89 -5.13
CA THR A 181 6.55 -12.90 -4.07
C THR A 181 6.47 -14.34 -4.59
N ARG A 182 6.18 -14.54 -5.89
CA ARG A 182 6.17 -15.85 -6.54
C ARG A 182 7.56 -16.27 -6.98
N ASP A 183 8.34 -15.36 -7.56
CA ASP A 183 9.66 -15.68 -8.16
C ASP A 183 10.73 -16.03 -7.11
N GLN A 184 10.66 -15.42 -5.91
CA GLN A 184 11.51 -15.77 -4.76
C GLN A 184 11.50 -17.28 -4.43
N ARG A 185 10.40 -18.00 -4.68
CA ARG A 185 10.32 -19.45 -4.46
C ARG A 185 11.16 -20.23 -5.48
N ARG A 186 11.16 -19.81 -6.76
CA ARG A 186 11.90 -20.49 -7.83
C ARG A 186 13.39 -20.44 -7.56
N SER A 187 13.90 -19.28 -7.15
CA SER A 187 15.32 -19.11 -6.84
C SER A 187 15.76 -19.90 -5.60
N ARG A 188 14.95 -19.95 -4.52
CA ARG A 188 15.27 -20.77 -3.33
C ARG A 188 15.29 -22.27 -3.64
N ALA A 189 14.35 -22.76 -4.44
CA ALA A 189 14.31 -24.16 -4.84
C ALA A 189 15.52 -24.54 -5.72
N GLY A 190 15.89 -23.69 -6.67
CA GLY A 190 17.09 -23.89 -7.49
C GLY A 190 18.38 -23.88 -6.66
N ASN A 191 18.51 -22.93 -5.73
CA ASN A 191 19.69 -22.82 -4.86
C ASN A 191 19.83 -24.02 -3.92
N GLN A 192 18.73 -24.59 -3.41
CA GLN A 192 18.79 -25.79 -2.57
C GLN A 192 19.29 -27.00 -3.36
N VAL A 193 18.81 -27.20 -4.59
CA VAL A 193 19.27 -28.28 -5.47
C VAL A 193 20.76 -28.15 -5.79
N LEU A 194 21.24 -26.93 -6.04
CA LEU A 194 22.67 -26.68 -6.25
C LEU A 194 23.50 -26.98 -4.99
N ILE A 195 23.04 -26.59 -3.81
CA ILE A 195 23.73 -26.89 -2.55
C ILE A 195 23.78 -28.40 -2.30
N ASP A 196 22.69 -29.12 -2.57
CA ASP A 196 22.64 -30.58 -2.38
C ASP A 196 23.55 -31.29 -3.39
N GLN A 197 23.66 -30.80 -4.62
CA GLN A 197 24.63 -31.28 -5.61
C GLN A 197 26.08 -31.01 -5.18
N ILE A 198 26.38 -29.82 -4.65
CA ILE A 198 27.72 -29.48 -4.15
C ILE A 198 28.09 -30.37 -2.96
N LYS A 199 27.16 -30.61 -2.02
CA LYS A 199 27.37 -31.53 -0.90
C LYS A 199 27.64 -32.96 -1.37
N ALA A 200 26.86 -33.46 -2.32
CA ALA A 200 27.07 -34.79 -2.88
C ALA A 200 28.45 -34.94 -3.54
N LEU A 201 28.90 -33.92 -4.29
CA LEU A 201 30.23 -33.91 -4.93
C LEU A 201 31.38 -33.81 -3.91
N LEU A 202 31.20 -33.07 -2.82
CA LEU A 202 32.20 -32.97 -1.76
C LEU A 202 32.34 -34.30 -1.00
N GLN A 203 31.21 -34.97 -0.74
CA GLN A 203 31.17 -36.27 -0.08
C GLN A 203 31.82 -37.37 -0.95
N GLU A 204 31.62 -37.32 -2.27
CA GLU A 204 32.27 -38.23 -3.23
C GLU A 204 33.79 -38.04 -3.30
N LYS A 205 34.30 -36.82 -3.02
CA LYS A 205 35.73 -36.52 -2.99
C LYS A 205 36.42 -36.76 -1.63
N GLY A 206 35.72 -37.32 -0.65
CA GLY A 206 36.29 -37.70 0.64
C GLY A 206 36.71 -36.53 1.51
N LEU A 207 36.15 -35.34 1.27
CA LEU A 207 36.31 -34.16 2.13
C LEU A 207 35.05 -34.02 2.98
N ASP A 208 35.12 -34.54 4.21
CA ASP A 208 34.10 -34.26 5.22
C ASP A 208 34.16 -32.77 5.61
N LEU A 209 32.99 -32.13 5.64
CA LEU A 209 32.76 -30.78 6.16
C LEU A 209 32.53 -30.83 7.68
#